data_AF-A0A0W1QHT8-F1
#
_entry.id   AF-A0A0W1QHT8-F1
#
_cell.length_a   1.000
_cell.length_b   1.000
_cell.length_c   1.000
_cell.angle_alpha   90.00
_cell.angle_beta   90.00
_cell.angle_gamma   90.00
#
_symmetry.space_group_name_H-M   'P 1'
#
loop_
_entity.id
_entity.type
_entity.pdbx_description
1 polymer ?
#
loop_
_entity_poly.entity_id
_entity_poly.type
_entity_poly.pdbx_seq_one_letter_code
_entity_poly.pdbx_strand_id
1 'polypeptide(L)'
;MADAQTPDQPAGYGAAVNREARTAKLALLARHCGQGRGARFARRASGLPAVGFGDLAKLPDWLDAPEAQRARIAAAAGLLRHRRAIDAELSGPRLAALAAAVGEPLFDAVCEAEVPEMVGAEKLPPPERMLAAGTQLLEAALPVALQDRFPGARDDAVARDLLVRAQAIAESLA
;
A
#
# COMPACT_ATOMS: atom_id res chain seq x y z
N MET A 1 -16.15 -43.95 -33.57
CA MET A 1 -16.54 -43.93 -32.15
C MET A 1 -15.37 -43.31 -31.41
N ALA A 2 -15.55 -42.10 -30.91
CA ALA A 2 -14.50 -41.29 -30.30
C ALA A 2 -14.66 -41.34 -28.78
N ASP A 3 -13.69 -41.92 -28.09
CA ASP A 3 -13.52 -41.75 -26.65
C ASP A 3 -12.54 -40.60 -26.43
N ALA A 4 -13.07 -39.42 -26.11
CA ALA A 4 -12.29 -38.30 -25.62
C ALA A 4 -12.34 -38.33 -24.08
N GLN A 5 -11.26 -38.80 -23.46
CA GLN A 5 -11.02 -38.65 -22.04
C GLN A 5 -10.77 -37.17 -21.71
N THR A 6 -11.69 -36.57 -20.96
CA THR A 6 -11.51 -35.27 -20.31
C THR A 6 -10.43 -35.43 -19.21
N PRO A 7 -9.34 -34.64 -19.20
CA PRO A 7 -8.41 -34.66 -18.10
C PRO A 7 -9.01 -33.97 -16.87
N ASP A 8 -9.04 -34.73 -15.78
CA ASP A 8 -9.36 -34.30 -14.41
C ASP A 8 -8.33 -33.25 -13.95
N GLN A 9 -8.72 -31.97 -13.90
CA GLN A 9 -7.88 -30.93 -13.33
C GLN A 9 -7.97 -31.00 -11.79
N PRO A 10 -6.84 -31.11 -11.06
CA PRO A 10 -6.86 -31.22 -9.62
C PRO A 10 -7.30 -29.88 -8.98
N ALA A 11 -8.49 -29.88 -8.36
CA ALA A 11 -9.09 -28.78 -7.61
C ALA A 11 -8.30 -28.34 -6.33
N GLY A 12 -7.06 -28.83 -6.14
CA GLY A 12 -6.29 -28.67 -4.90
C GLY A 12 -5.31 -27.49 -4.86
N TYR A 13 -4.90 -26.95 -6.01
CA TYR A 13 -3.82 -25.95 -6.06
C TYR A 13 -4.24 -24.57 -5.50
N GLY A 14 -5.46 -24.12 -5.81
CA GLY A 14 -5.97 -22.82 -5.36
C GLY A 14 -6.30 -22.74 -3.86
N ALA A 15 -6.73 -23.86 -3.25
CA ALA A 15 -7.08 -23.90 -1.83
C ALA A 15 -5.84 -23.87 -0.91
N ALA A 16 -4.75 -24.50 -1.33
CA ALA A 16 -3.47 -24.49 -0.62
C ALA A 16 -2.82 -23.10 -0.62
N VAL A 17 -2.75 -22.45 -1.80
CA VAL A 17 -2.23 -21.09 -1.95
C VAL A 17 -3.01 -20.07 -1.11
N ASN A 18 -4.33 -20.21 -1.03
CA ASN A 18 -5.18 -19.34 -0.19
C ASN A 18 -4.93 -19.56 1.31
N ARG A 19 -4.64 -20.80 1.73
CA ARG A 19 -4.32 -21.12 3.13
C ARG A 19 -2.96 -20.54 3.56
N GLU A 20 -1.95 -20.62 2.70
CA GLU A 20 -0.62 -20.08 2.97
C GLU A 20 -0.65 -18.55 3.08
N ALA A 21 -1.27 -17.88 2.11
CA ALA A 21 -1.46 -16.43 2.12
C ALA A 21 -2.22 -15.96 3.38
N ARG A 22 -3.29 -16.68 3.76
CA ARG A 22 -4.04 -16.40 5.00
C ARG A 22 -3.17 -16.56 6.25
N THR A 23 -2.36 -17.62 6.31
CA THR A 23 -1.43 -17.86 7.42
C THR A 23 -0.41 -16.73 7.53
N ALA A 24 0.15 -16.29 6.40
CA ALA A 24 1.10 -15.18 6.36
C ALA A 24 0.46 -13.86 6.85
N LYS A 25 -0.76 -13.52 6.40
CA LYS A 25 -1.47 -12.33 6.87
C LYS A 25 -1.84 -12.39 8.35
N LEU A 26 -2.19 -13.57 8.87
CA LEU A 26 -2.41 -13.76 10.30
C LEU A 26 -1.13 -13.56 11.11
N ALA A 27 0.01 -14.06 10.62
CA ALA A 27 1.31 -13.85 11.25
C ALA A 27 1.70 -12.37 11.25
N LEU A 28 1.47 -11.67 10.13
CA LEU A 28 1.68 -10.23 9.99
C LEU A 28 0.83 -9.46 11.01
N LEU A 29 -0.48 -9.76 11.07
CA LEU A 29 -1.38 -9.15 12.05
C LEU A 29 -0.93 -9.40 13.49
N ALA A 30 -0.48 -10.61 13.81
CA ALA A 30 -0.04 -10.98 15.15
C ALA A 30 1.22 -10.22 15.60
N ARG A 31 2.10 -9.83 14.66
CA ARG A 31 3.26 -8.98 14.94
C ARG A 31 2.85 -7.56 15.31
N HIS A 32 1.73 -7.09 14.75
CA HIS A 32 1.25 -5.70 14.85
C HIS A 32 0.09 -5.47 15.82
N CYS A 33 -0.61 -6.52 16.22
CA CYS A 33 -1.67 -6.46 17.22
C CYS A 33 -1.51 -7.56 18.26
N GLY A 34 -1.62 -7.19 19.53
CA GLY A 34 -1.71 -8.16 20.63
C GLY A 34 -2.86 -9.15 20.41
N GLN A 35 -2.55 -10.44 20.47
CA GLN A 35 -3.52 -11.53 20.26
C GLN A 35 -4.02 -12.09 21.60
N GLY A 36 -5.17 -12.78 21.55
CA GLY A 36 -5.71 -13.52 22.70
C GLY A 36 -6.82 -12.82 23.47
N ARG A 37 -7.28 -13.42 24.57
CA ARG A 37 -8.40 -12.88 25.38
C ARG A 37 -8.01 -11.59 26.09
N GLY A 38 -6.84 -11.54 26.74
CA GLY A 38 -6.36 -10.37 27.47
C GLY A 38 -6.22 -9.12 26.58
N ALA A 39 -5.61 -9.27 25.40
CA ALA A 39 -5.48 -8.17 24.43
C ALA A 39 -6.85 -7.67 23.95
N ARG A 40 -7.81 -8.57 23.69
CA ARG A 40 -9.18 -8.19 23.34
C ARG A 40 -9.88 -7.41 24.45
N PHE A 41 -9.72 -7.81 25.71
CA PHE A 41 -10.25 -7.06 26.85
C PHE A 41 -9.59 -5.70 27.01
N ALA A 42 -8.26 -5.61 26.93
CA ALA A 42 -7.53 -4.36 27.02
C ALA A 42 -7.98 -3.36 25.94
N ARG A 43 -8.08 -3.81 24.68
CA ARG A 43 -8.59 -2.97 23.58
C ARG A 43 -10.01 -2.47 23.83
N ARG A 44 -10.90 -3.35 24.30
CA ARG A 44 -12.29 -2.99 24.63
C ARG A 44 -12.34 -1.96 25.76
N ALA A 45 -11.52 -2.12 26.80
CA ALA A 45 -11.43 -1.19 27.92
C ALA A 45 -10.90 0.18 27.47
N SER A 46 -10.00 0.21 26.49
CA SER A 46 -9.46 1.43 25.89
C SER A 46 -10.33 2.05 24.78
N GLY A 47 -11.52 1.49 24.51
CA GLY A 47 -12.41 1.99 23.44
C GLY A 47 -11.88 1.79 22.02
N LEU A 48 -10.87 0.93 21.83
CA LEU A 48 -10.25 0.69 20.53
C LEU A 48 -11.09 -0.26 19.66
N PRO A 49 -11.06 -0.11 18.33
CA PRO A 49 -11.74 -1.02 17.41
C PRO A 49 -11.31 -2.47 17.61
N ALA A 50 -12.25 -3.40 17.46
CA ALA A 50 -11.93 -4.83 17.45
C ALA A 50 -11.24 -5.21 16.14
N VAL A 51 -10.24 -6.09 16.23
CA VAL A 51 -9.57 -6.67 15.06
C VAL A 51 -10.48 -7.75 14.47
N GLY A 52 -10.91 -7.56 13.22
CA GLY A 52 -11.82 -8.47 12.51
C GLY A 52 -11.11 -9.26 11.41
N PHE A 53 -11.76 -10.35 10.94
CA PHE A 53 -11.25 -11.10 9.79
C PHE A 53 -11.14 -10.25 8.51
N GLY A 54 -12.01 -9.25 8.35
CA GLY A 54 -11.97 -8.31 7.22
C GLY A 54 -10.69 -7.46 7.17
N ASP A 55 -10.02 -7.25 8.31
CA ASP A 55 -8.76 -6.49 8.36
C ASP A 55 -7.61 -7.27 7.73
N LEU A 56 -7.65 -8.60 7.78
CA LEU A 56 -6.63 -9.45 7.16
C LEU A 56 -6.54 -9.19 5.66
N ALA A 57 -7.67 -9.12 4.96
CA ALA A 57 -7.67 -8.88 3.51
C ALA A 57 -6.99 -7.55 3.16
N LYS A 58 -7.08 -6.57 4.06
CA LYS A 58 -6.64 -5.19 3.90
C LYS A 58 -5.20 -4.95 4.37
N LEU A 59 -4.55 -5.93 4.99
CA LEU A 59 -3.15 -5.81 5.40
C LEU A 59 -2.26 -5.77 4.16
N PRO A 60 -1.43 -4.72 4.02
CA PRO A 60 -0.49 -4.61 2.93
C PRO A 60 0.78 -5.42 3.19
N ASP A 61 1.34 -6.00 2.13
CA ASP A 61 2.54 -6.82 2.23
C ASP A 61 3.79 -5.98 2.56
N TRP A 62 3.78 -4.69 2.19
CA TRP A 62 4.85 -3.75 2.52
C TRP A 62 5.01 -3.46 4.02
N LEU A 63 4.04 -3.86 4.86
CA LEU A 63 4.07 -3.56 6.31
C LEU A 63 5.32 -4.13 7.00
N ASP A 64 5.75 -5.32 6.60
CA ASP A 64 6.98 -5.97 7.09
C ASP A 64 8.19 -5.78 6.14
N ALA A 65 8.04 -5.01 5.06
CA ALA A 65 9.14 -4.75 4.14
C ALA A 65 10.26 -3.91 4.82
N PRO A 66 11.51 -4.02 4.34
CA PRO A 66 12.62 -3.19 4.81
C PRO A 66 12.28 -1.70 4.72
N GLU A 67 12.85 -0.91 5.63
CA GLU A 67 12.58 0.54 5.70
C GLU A 67 12.85 1.25 4.37
N ALA A 68 13.94 0.90 3.68
CA ALA A 68 14.25 1.44 2.36
C ALA A 68 13.19 1.10 1.29
N GLN A 69 12.56 -0.08 1.38
CA GLN A 69 11.47 -0.45 0.47
C GLN A 69 10.20 0.34 0.80
N ARG A 70 9.86 0.46 2.09
CA ARG A 70 8.72 1.27 2.52
C ARG A 70 8.88 2.75 2.14
N ALA A 71 10.09 3.29 2.25
CA ALA A 71 10.41 4.65 1.82
C ALA A 71 10.24 4.84 0.30
N ARG A 72 10.66 3.86 -0.51
CA ARG A 72 10.42 3.87 -1.96
C ARG A 72 8.93 3.82 -2.31
N ILE A 73 8.17 2.95 -1.65
CA ILE A 73 6.71 2.86 -1.83
C ILE A 73 6.03 4.18 -1.43
N ALA A 74 6.44 4.78 -0.30
CA ALA A 74 5.94 6.08 0.13
C ALA A 74 6.24 7.17 -0.90
N ALA A 75 7.47 7.24 -1.42
CA ALA A 75 7.85 8.20 -2.44
C ALA A 75 7.00 8.07 -3.70
N ALA A 76 6.84 6.84 -4.22
CA ALA A 76 5.97 6.55 -5.36
C ALA A 76 4.50 6.97 -5.09
N ALA A 77 3.96 6.65 -3.92
CA ALA A 77 2.60 7.04 -3.55
C ALA A 77 2.42 8.57 -3.46
N GLY A 78 3.43 9.26 -2.94
CA GLY A 78 3.47 10.73 -2.88
C GLY A 78 3.48 11.37 -4.27
N LEU A 79 4.27 10.81 -5.21
CA LEU A 79 4.30 11.22 -6.61
C LEU A 79 2.96 10.96 -7.30
N LEU A 80 2.39 9.75 -7.16
CA LEU A 80 1.11 9.37 -7.75
C LEU A 80 -0.04 10.28 -7.27
N ARG A 81 -0.06 10.61 -5.96
CA ARG A 81 -1.05 11.55 -5.40
C ARG A 81 -1.02 12.92 -6.09
N HIS A 82 0.15 13.38 -6.53
CA HIS A 82 0.34 14.67 -7.18
C HIS A 82 0.60 14.55 -8.69
N ARG A 83 0.30 13.40 -9.31
CA ARG A 83 0.63 13.10 -10.71
C ARG A 83 0.15 14.18 -11.69
N ARG A 84 -1.07 14.69 -11.49
CA ARG A 84 -1.64 15.77 -12.31
C ARG A 84 -0.90 17.09 -12.18
N ALA A 85 -0.42 17.42 -10.98
CA ALA A 85 0.38 18.63 -10.76
C ALA A 85 1.77 18.50 -11.39
N ILE A 86 2.31 17.28 -11.46
CA ILE A 86 3.55 16.96 -12.16
C ILE A 86 3.35 17.12 -13.68
N ASP A 87 2.25 16.58 -14.23
CA ASP A 87 1.92 16.73 -15.66
C ASP A 87 1.70 18.18 -16.11
N ALA A 88 1.12 18.99 -15.22
CA ALA A 88 0.84 20.39 -15.50
C ALA A 88 2.05 21.31 -15.29
N GLU A 89 3.16 20.81 -14.73
CA GLU A 89 4.34 21.61 -14.45
C GLU A 89 5.22 21.76 -15.71
N LEU A 90 5.48 23.00 -16.10
CA LEU A 90 6.31 23.34 -17.25
C LEU A 90 7.75 23.71 -16.85
N SER A 91 8.01 23.86 -15.55
CA SER A 91 9.33 24.21 -15.02
C SER A 91 10.25 22.99 -14.95
N GLY A 92 11.10 22.83 -15.96
CA GLY A 92 12.16 21.81 -16.00
C GLY A 92 13.01 21.74 -14.72
N PRO A 93 13.49 22.86 -14.12
CA PRO A 93 14.25 22.83 -12.88
C PRO A 93 13.49 22.24 -11.69
N ARG A 94 12.16 22.45 -11.60
CA ARG A 94 11.35 21.89 -10.50
C ARG A 94 11.17 20.39 -10.65
N LEU A 95 10.94 19.93 -11.88
CA LEU A 95 10.86 18.50 -12.19
C LEU A 95 12.20 17.81 -11.96
N ALA A 96 13.31 18.41 -12.38
CA ALA A 96 14.66 17.91 -12.13
C ALA A 96 14.98 17.79 -10.64
N ALA A 97 14.59 18.78 -9.82
CA ALA A 97 14.76 18.72 -8.37
C ALA A 97 13.96 17.57 -7.74
N LEU A 98 12.75 17.31 -8.25
CA LEU A 98 11.92 16.21 -7.79
C LEU A 98 12.52 14.85 -8.18
N ALA A 99 12.92 14.68 -9.43
CA ALA A 99 13.60 13.48 -9.91
C ALA A 99 14.90 13.21 -9.14
N ALA A 100 15.69 14.25 -8.84
CA ALA A 100 16.90 14.12 -8.03
C ALA A 100 16.61 13.69 -6.58
N ALA A 101 15.48 14.13 -6.00
CA ALA A 101 15.10 13.78 -4.64
C ALA A 101 14.64 12.33 -4.49
N VAL A 102 13.99 11.76 -5.53
CA VAL A 102 13.37 10.43 -5.46
C VAL A 102 14.12 9.36 -6.26
N GLY A 103 15.02 9.77 -7.15
CA GLY A 103 15.65 8.94 -8.16
C GLY A 103 14.90 9.03 -9.50
N GLU A 104 15.63 9.32 -10.56
CA GLU A 104 15.12 9.44 -11.94
C GLU A 104 14.31 8.20 -12.39
N PRO A 105 14.77 6.94 -12.15
CA PRO A 105 14.00 5.76 -12.57
C PRO A 105 12.62 5.67 -11.89
N LEU A 106 12.53 6.08 -10.63
CA LEU A 106 11.26 6.06 -9.88
C LEU A 106 10.33 7.16 -10.37
N PHE A 107 10.88 8.34 -10.66
CA PHE A 107 10.12 9.46 -11.19
C PHE A 107 9.51 9.12 -12.56
N ASP A 108 10.32 8.56 -13.47
CA ASP A 108 9.87 8.19 -14.82
C ASP A 108 8.81 7.10 -14.78
N ALA A 109 9.01 6.05 -13.96
CA ALA A 109 8.04 4.97 -13.83
C ALA A 109 6.69 5.45 -13.28
N VAL A 110 6.69 6.44 -12.38
CA VAL A 110 5.44 7.08 -11.92
C VAL A 110 4.82 7.94 -13.02
N CYS A 111 5.64 8.59 -13.84
CA CYS A 111 5.15 9.39 -14.96
C CYS A 111 4.44 8.53 -16.02
N GLU A 112 4.92 7.32 -16.25
CA GLU A 112 4.35 6.37 -17.21
C GLU A 112 3.14 5.59 -16.67
N ALA A 113 2.93 5.57 -15.35
CA ALA A 113 1.85 4.81 -14.73
C ALA A 113 0.47 5.39 -15.04
N GLU A 114 -0.49 4.52 -15.38
CA GLU A 114 -1.90 4.90 -15.46
C GLU A 114 -2.46 5.20 -14.06
N VAL A 115 -2.88 6.45 -13.84
CA VAL A 115 -3.47 6.89 -12.57
C VAL A 115 -4.93 7.27 -12.79
N PRO A 116 -5.87 6.78 -11.94
CA PRO A 116 -7.25 7.25 -11.97
C PRO A 116 -7.30 8.77 -11.80
N GLU A 117 -8.28 9.42 -12.43
CA GLU A 117 -8.50 10.86 -12.24
C GLU A 117 -8.76 11.19 -10.77
N MET A 118 -7.72 11.54 -10.03
CA MET A 118 -7.83 11.98 -8.64
C MET A 118 -7.90 13.51 -8.53
N VAL A 119 -8.54 13.95 -7.46
CA VAL A 119 -9.02 15.30 -7.18
C VAL A 119 -7.92 16.36 -7.27
N GLY A 120 -8.22 17.42 -8.04
CA GLY A 120 -7.73 18.79 -7.85
C GLY A 120 -6.31 19.10 -8.37
N ALA A 121 -6.23 20.02 -9.34
CA ALA A 121 -4.99 20.69 -9.70
C ALA A 121 -4.58 21.67 -8.59
N GLU A 122 -3.93 21.18 -7.54
CA GLU A 122 -3.12 22.04 -6.68
C GLU A 122 -1.77 22.29 -7.35
N LYS A 123 -1.19 23.47 -7.12
CA LYS A 123 0.17 23.78 -7.56
C LYS A 123 1.13 22.68 -7.08
N LEU A 124 2.07 22.29 -7.94
CA LEU A 124 3.10 21.30 -7.58
C LEU A 124 3.73 21.69 -6.22
N PRO A 125 3.63 20.84 -5.18
CA PRO A 125 4.27 21.13 -3.90
C PRO A 125 5.79 21.03 -4.02
N PRO A 126 6.55 21.56 -3.05
CA PRO A 126 7.96 21.23 -2.93
C PRO A 126 8.15 19.73 -2.63
N PRO A 127 9.28 19.11 -3.03
CA PRO A 127 9.51 17.66 -2.91
C PRO A 127 9.27 17.10 -1.51
N GLU A 128 9.67 17.82 -0.46
CA GLU A 128 9.55 17.38 0.93
C GLU A 128 8.09 17.18 1.33
N ARG A 129 7.19 18.05 0.86
CA ARG A 129 5.74 17.93 1.12
C ARG A 129 5.14 16.75 0.37
N MET A 130 5.59 16.47 -0.84
CA MET A 130 5.12 15.32 -1.60
C MET A 130 5.54 14.00 -0.94
N LEU A 131 6.78 13.90 -0.50
CA LEU A 131 7.30 12.73 0.23
C LEU A 131 6.62 12.54 1.59
N ALA A 132 6.37 13.63 2.31
CA ALA A 132 5.61 13.59 3.55
C ALA A 132 4.17 13.10 3.32
N ALA A 133 3.51 13.54 2.24
CA ALA A 133 2.18 13.07 1.88
C ALA A 133 2.18 11.55 1.57
N GLY A 134 3.21 11.05 0.88
CA GLY A 134 3.41 9.61 0.66
C GLY A 134 3.55 8.81 1.95
N THR A 135 4.30 9.33 2.91
CA THR A 135 4.45 8.71 4.24
C THR A 135 3.12 8.69 5.00
N GLN A 136 2.34 9.78 4.93
CA GLN A 136 1.00 9.82 5.53
C GLN A 136 0.03 8.83 4.88
N LEU A 137 0.16 8.60 3.56
CA LEU A 137 -0.65 7.60 2.86
C LEU A 137 -0.40 6.18 3.38
N LEU A 138 0.86 5.82 3.71
CA LEU A 138 1.19 4.52 4.29
C LEU A 138 0.31 4.22 5.50
N GLU A 139 0.31 5.12 6.49
CA GLU A 139 -0.52 4.94 7.67
C GLU A 139 -2.01 5.00 7.34
N ALA A 140 -2.45 5.97 6.52
CA ALA A 140 -3.86 6.14 6.19
C ALA A 140 -4.51 4.88 5.58
N ALA A 141 -3.75 4.11 4.81
CA ALA A 141 -4.21 2.88 4.17
C ALA A 141 -4.35 1.69 5.12
N LEU A 142 -3.76 1.75 6.31
CA LEU A 142 -3.84 0.69 7.29
C LEU A 142 -5.26 0.56 7.89
N PRO A 143 -5.69 -0.67 8.23
CA PRO A 143 -6.96 -0.86 8.91
C PRO A 143 -7.04 -0.08 10.23
N VAL A 144 -8.23 0.46 10.56
CA VAL A 144 -8.48 1.19 11.83
C VAL A 144 -8.09 0.36 13.05
N ALA A 145 -8.16 -0.97 12.94
CA ALA A 145 -7.72 -1.88 13.99
C ALA A 145 -6.23 -1.75 14.36
N LEU A 146 -5.40 -1.10 13.54
CA LEU A 146 -3.97 -0.87 13.82
C LEU A 146 -3.67 0.50 14.46
N GLN A 147 -4.70 1.29 14.81
CA GLN A 147 -4.54 2.65 15.38
C GLN A 147 -3.71 2.70 16.67
N ASP A 148 -3.64 1.61 17.42
CA ASP A 148 -2.81 1.50 18.63
C ASP A 148 -1.31 1.58 18.35
N ARG A 149 -0.89 1.17 17.16
CA ARG A 149 0.50 1.26 16.71
C ARG A 149 0.75 2.35 15.70
N PHE A 150 -0.24 2.64 14.86
CA PHE A 150 -0.16 3.57 13.75
C PHE A 150 -1.27 4.61 13.91
N PRO A 151 -1.03 5.73 14.59
CA PRO A 151 -2.06 6.72 14.88
C PRO A 151 -2.78 7.27 13.63
N GLY A 152 -2.13 7.24 12.46
CA GLY A 152 -2.73 7.65 11.18
C GLY A 152 -3.63 6.60 10.52
N ALA A 153 -3.75 5.38 11.07
CA ALA A 153 -4.55 4.31 10.50
C ALA A 153 -6.03 4.67 10.43
N ARG A 154 -6.62 4.65 9.23
CA ARG A 154 -8.01 5.08 9.01
C ARG A 154 -8.76 4.31 7.93
N ASP A 155 -8.20 3.20 7.43
CA ASP A 155 -8.80 2.34 6.41
C ASP A 155 -9.17 3.07 5.10
N ASP A 156 -8.36 4.05 4.71
CA ASP A 156 -8.60 4.92 3.55
C ASP A 156 -8.49 4.12 2.24
N ALA A 157 -9.62 3.99 1.54
CA ALA A 157 -9.70 3.24 0.29
C ALA A 157 -8.85 3.87 -0.84
N VAL A 158 -8.79 5.20 -0.89
CA VAL A 158 -8.01 5.94 -1.90
C VAL A 158 -6.53 5.76 -1.62
N ALA A 159 -6.11 5.86 -0.35
CA ALA A 159 -4.72 5.61 0.03
C ALA A 159 -4.26 4.18 -0.30
N ARG A 160 -5.12 3.19 -0.10
CA ARG A 160 -4.82 1.80 -0.47
C ARG A 160 -4.66 1.62 -1.97
N ASP A 161 -5.56 2.16 -2.81
CA ASP A 161 -5.42 2.04 -4.27
C ASP A 161 -4.11 2.66 -4.76
N LEU A 162 -3.79 3.86 -4.27
CA LEU A 162 -2.52 4.52 -4.57
C LEU A 162 -1.31 3.68 -4.15
N LEU A 163 -1.35 3.07 -2.96
CA LEU A 163 -0.24 2.27 -2.46
C LEU A 163 -0.08 0.93 -3.16
N VAL A 164 -1.16 0.30 -3.61
CA VAL A 164 -1.08 -0.91 -4.44
C VAL A 164 -0.34 -0.60 -5.74
N ARG A 165 -0.67 0.53 -6.39
CA ARG A 165 0.05 1.00 -7.59
C ARG A 165 1.50 1.37 -7.29
N ALA A 166 1.73 2.12 -6.21
CA ALA A 166 3.06 2.52 -5.77
C ALA A 166 3.96 1.31 -5.47
N GLN A 167 3.41 0.27 -4.85
CA GLN A 167 4.11 -0.98 -4.59
C GLN A 167 4.50 -1.68 -5.88
N ALA A 168 3.57 -1.81 -6.84
CA ALA A 168 3.87 -2.41 -8.14
C ALA A 168 5.00 -1.68 -8.88
N ILE A 169 5.02 -0.34 -8.84
CA ILE A 169 6.10 0.48 -9.41
C ILE A 169 7.42 0.28 -8.65
N ALA A 170 7.38 0.26 -7.31
CA ALA A 170 8.58 0.08 -6.51
C ALA A 170 9.20 -1.33 -6.68
N GLU A 171 8.38 -2.33 -6.97
CA GLU A 171 8.80 -3.71 -7.24
C GLU A 171 9.34 -3.89 -8.66
N SER A 172 8.82 -3.17 -9.66
CA SER A 172 9.35 -3.25 -11.04
C SER A 172 10.76 -2.66 -11.20
N LEU A 173 11.21 -1.89 -10.22
CA LEU A 173 12.52 -1.23 -10.19
C LEU A 173 13.54 -1.93 -9.27
N ALA A 174 13.14 -3.02 -8.61
CA ALA A 174 13.98 -3.79 -7.67
C ALA A 174 14.72 -4.93 -8.36
#